data_AF-A0A415G5D5-F1
#
_entry.id   AF-A0A415G5D5-F1
#
_cell.length_a   1.000
_cell.length_b   1.000
_cell.length_c   1.000
_cell.angle_alpha   90.00
_cell.angle_beta   90.00
_cell.angle_gamma   90.00
#
_symmetry.space_group_name_H-M   'P 1'
#
loop_
_entity.id
_entity.type
_entity.pdbx_description
1 polymer ?
#
loop_
_entity_poly.entity_id
_entity_poly.type
_entity_poly.pdbx_seq_one_letter_code
_entity_poly.pdbx_strand_id
1 'polypeptide(L)'
;MNSKSLSDYYYNHSFMDGLRKKLPKLLPNTYCIAAIDIEHFRLFNKLYGRSSGDEVIRYICACLKQSTMENDGIDAYLGGDNFVALLPDSDELLCSIREKIIEKLGKWNNTSVFFPLFGVYTIEDTSIQPELMYDRAMLARSHAEEDYKWHICRYTLEMESCLEEEVYLLAEIEKGLENEEFTFFVQPQCNIMTGQIVGAEALVRWQKEDGEFLLPGEFIPVLEKNKMIDRLDRYIWEKVCQWLRHWIDTGHSPVPISINVSRIDIFSMNVPDYLFDLMEKYQIPKYLIKVEITESAYTENNNRIASAVNTLRSRGLVVMMDDFGCGYSSLNMLENIPVDVLKLDMRFLRFEEAERKKSAHILEAIVNMASMLHLPIVVEGVEDESQEKFVQGLGYRYTQGFYYYKPLPIPKFEELLSDHRRIDTQGIVYKQVEPMHIREFIDSNFVSDSMLNNVLGPVVFFEVQSGKIKVTRVNEQYFQMIGAEHFKEDIQKEFLARIPAEERSQFNEMLENSFLNPVSGADGMLHLLRTETDKLTVYIKVFYMQEKEDWRQYYCSLMDMTKIL
;
A
#
# COMPACT_ATOMS: atom_id res chain seq x y z
N MET A 1 -17.36 -59.12 17.26
CA MET A 1 -17.35 -57.64 17.34
C MET A 1 -15.92 -57.24 17.70
N ASN A 2 -15.08 -57.01 16.70
CA ASN A 2 -13.74 -56.49 16.95
C ASN A 2 -13.89 -54.99 17.20
N SER A 3 -13.45 -54.55 18.37
CA SER A 3 -13.32 -53.14 18.71
C SER A 3 -12.31 -52.53 17.76
N LYS A 4 -12.79 -51.94 16.66
CA LYS A 4 -11.95 -51.00 15.94
C LYS A 4 -11.85 -49.76 16.82
N SER A 5 -10.65 -49.50 17.33
CA SER A 5 -10.34 -48.28 18.06
C SER A 5 -10.46 -47.09 17.08
N LEU A 6 -10.83 -45.91 17.55
CA LEU A 6 -10.83 -44.69 16.71
C LEU A 6 -9.44 -44.42 16.08
N SER A 7 -8.37 -44.89 16.72
CA SER A 7 -7.00 -44.87 16.16
C SER A 7 -6.89 -45.63 14.83
N ASP A 8 -7.78 -46.60 14.56
CA ASP A 8 -7.77 -47.44 13.36
C ASP A 8 -8.23 -46.69 12.10
N TYR A 9 -8.77 -45.49 12.26
CA TYR A 9 -9.17 -44.59 11.18
C TYR A 9 -8.13 -43.51 10.87
N TYR A 10 -7.26 -43.16 11.82
CA TYR A 10 -6.33 -42.04 11.70
C TYR A 10 -4.94 -42.44 11.18
N TYR A 11 -4.48 -43.65 11.49
CA TYR A 11 -3.16 -44.12 11.06
C TYR A 11 -3.27 -45.37 10.17
N ASN A 12 -2.52 -45.41 9.07
CA ASN A 12 -2.47 -46.60 8.22
C ASN A 12 -1.71 -47.72 8.95
N HIS A 13 -2.46 -48.71 9.44
CA HIS A 13 -1.96 -49.84 10.22
C HIS A 13 -0.81 -50.59 9.53
N SER A 14 -0.82 -50.66 8.19
CA SER A 14 0.26 -51.33 7.43
C SER A 14 1.58 -50.55 7.51
N PHE A 15 1.51 -49.22 7.47
CA PHE A 15 2.68 -48.37 7.61
C PHE A 15 3.23 -48.42 9.04
N MET A 16 2.36 -48.20 10.03
CA MET A 16 2.76 -48.19 11.44
C MET A 16 3.35 -49.52 11.89
N ASP A 17 2.72 -50.65 11.53
CA ASP A 17 3.26 -51.97 11.85
C ASP A 17 4.58 -52.27 11.14
N GLY A 18 4.70 -51.84 9.89
CA GLY A 18 5.94 -51.96 9.13
C GLY A 18 7.06 -51.18 9.82
N LEU A 19 6.78 -49.94 10.23
CA LEU A 19 7.72 -49.07 10.92
C LEU A 19 8.10 -49.65 12.29
N ARG A 20 7.15 -50.12 13.10
CA ARG A 20 7.42 -50.82 14.38
C ARG A 20 8.38 -52.00 14.22
N LYS A 21 8.22 -52.79 13.16
CA LYS A 21 9.08 -53.96 12.89
C LYS A 21 10.48 -53.56 12.41
N LYS A 22 10.62 -52.37 11.83
CA LYS A 22 11.86 -51.89 11.22
C LYS A 22 12.69 -51.04 12.17
N LEU A 23 12.06 -50.23 13.01
CA LEU A 23 12.73 -49.33 13.97
C LEU A 23 13.86 -49.98 14.78
N PRO A 24 13.72 -51.20 15.34
CA PRO A 24 14.81 -51.83 16.11
C PRO A 24 16.06 -52.17 15.29
N LYS A 25 15.97 -52.14 13.96
CA LYS A 25 17.05 -52.46 13.03
C LYS A 25 17.68 -51.21 12.40
N LEU A 26 17.08 -50.03 12.61
CA LEU A 26 17.56 -48.78 12.05
C LEU A 26 18.65 -48.19 12.94
N LEU A 27 19.63 -47.53 12.32
CA LEU A 27 20.58 -46.70 13.03
C LEU A 27 20.02 -45.28 13.16
N PRO A 28 20.29 -44.58 14.28
CA PRO A 28 19.96 -43.16 14.41
C PRO A 28 20.46 -42.33 13.22
N ASN A 29 19.68 -41.33 12.80
CA ASN A 29 20.01 -40.38 11.73
C ASN A 29 20.25 -40.99 10.35
N THR A 30 19.78 -42.22 10.11
CA THR A 30 19.92 -42.87 8.78
C THR A 30 18.65 -42.88 7.95
N TYR A 31 17.49 -42.77 8.61
CA TYR A 31 16.19 -42.74 7.96
C TYR A 31 15.35 -41.58 8.49
N CYS A 32 14.42 -41.12 7.67
CA CYS A 32 13.43 -40.12 8.01
C CYS A 32 12.02 -40.60 7.63
N ILE A 33 11.02 -40.02 8.28
CA ILE A 33 9.62 -40.11 7.87
C ILE A 33 9.30 -38.86 7.07
N ALA A 34 8.87 -39.03 5.82
CA ALA A 34 8.36 -37.97 4.97
C ALA A 34 6.83 -38.07 4.88
N ALA A 35 6.13 -37.10 5.47
CA ALA A 35 4.71 -36.87 5.26
C ALA A 35 4.54 -35.92 4.07
N ILE A 36 3.70 -36.30 3.11
CA ILE A 36 3.58 -35.62 1.82
C ILE A 36 2.12 -35.29 1.54
N ASP A 37 1.88 -34.06 1.08
CA ASP A 37 0.58 -33.55 0.65
C ASP A 37 0.70 -32.79 -0.66
N ILE A 38 -0.41 -32.51 -1.34
CA ILE A 38 -0.45 -31.68 -2.55
C ILE A 38 -1.20 -30.39 -2.23
N GLU A 39 -0.49 -29.28 -2.33
CA GLU A 39 -1.05 -27.96 -2.11
C GLU A 39 -2.26 -27.72 -3.04
N HIS A 40 -3.36 -27.25 -2.46
CA HIS A 40 -4.61 -26.95 -3.16
C HIS A 40 -5.19 -28.10 -4.00
N PHE A 41 -4.99 -29.37 -3.64
CA PHE A 41 -5.49 -30.51 -4.43
C PHE A 41 -7.02 -30.53 -4.63
N ARG A 42 -7.78 -29.99 -3.68
CA ARG A 42 -9.23 -29.82 -3.87
C ARG A 42 -9.56 -28.89 -5.03
N LEU A 43 -8.79 -27.82 -5.22
CA LEU A 43 -8.91 -26.92 -6.36
C LEU A 43 -8.48 -27.62 -7.65
N PHE A 44 -7.41 -28.40 -7.62
CA PHE A 44 -6.99 -29.24 -8.75
C PHE A 44 -8.13 -30.13 -9.26
N ASN A 45 -8.79 -30.86 -8.35
CA ASN A 45 -9.93 -31.71 -8.68
C ASN A 45 -11.12 -30.95 -9.27
N LYS A 46 -11.31 -29.69 -8.86
CA LYS A 46 -12.38 -28.82 -9.38
C LYS A 46 -12.06 -28.35 -10.80
N LEU A 47 -10.80 -28.05 -11.11
CA LEU A 47 -10.37 -27.50 -12.40
C LEU A 47 -10.21 -28.59 -13.48
N TYR A 48 -9.61 -29.73 -13.13
CA TYR A 48 -9.24 -30.78 -14.10
C TYR A 48 -10.07 -32.06 -13.96
N GLY A 49 -10.94 -32.13 -12.96
CA GLY A 49 -11.80 -33.28 -12.69
C GLY A 49 -11.12 -34.37 -11.87
N ARG A 50 -11.96 -35.16 -11.18
CA ARG A 50 -11.49 -36.22 -10.26
C ARG A 50 -10.65 -37.30 -10.94
N SER A 51 -10.93 -37.63 -12.20
CA SER A 51 -10.17 -38.64 -12.96
C SER A 51 -8.70 -38.25 -13.13
N SER A 52 -8.42 -36.95 -13.32
CA SER A 52 -7.05 -36.42 -13.37
C SER A 52 -6.41 -36.39 -12.00
N GLY A 53 -7.17 -36.06 -10.95
CA GLY A 53 -6.70 -36.17 -9.56
C GLY A 53 -6.28 -37.60 -9.20
N ASP A 54 -7.10 -38.59 -9.55
CA ASP A 54 -6.78 -40.01 -9.35
C ASP A 54 -5.52 -40.44 -10.11
N GLU A 55 -5.26 -39.85 -11.29
CA GLU A 55 -4.04 -40.11 -12.06
C GLU A 55 -2.79 -39.58 -11.33
N VAL A 56 -2.87 -38.38 -10.77
CA VAL A 56 -1.80 -37.78 -9.97
C VAL A 56 -1.52 -38.61 -8.73
N ILE A 57 -2.55 -38.96 -7.96
CA ILE A 57 -2.41 -39.82 -6.76
C ILE A 57 -1.73 -41.14 -7.13
N ARG A 58 -2.20 -41.82 -8.19
CA ARG A 58 -1.61 -43.09 -8.65
C ARG A 58 -0.14 -42.93 -9.04
N TYR A 59 0.24 -41.82 -9.65
CA TYR A 59 1.63 -41.53 -10.00
C TYR A 59 2.49 -41.33 -8.75
N ILE A 60 2.02 -40.56 -7.77
CA ILE A 60 2.75 -40.32 -6.51
C ILE A 60 2.95 -41.63 -5.76
N CYS A 61 1.90 -42.46 -5.62
CA CYS A 61 2.01 -43.80 -5.04
C CYS A 61 3.07 -44.64 -5.76
N ALA A 62 3.11 -44.63 -7.09
CA ALA A 62 4.10 -45.38 -7.85
C ALA A 62 5.53 -44.85 -7.62
N CYS A 63 5.70 -43.53 -7.58
CA CYS A 63 6.98 -42.88 -7.30
C CYS A 63 7.51 -43.25 -5.90
N LEU A 64 6.66 -43.13 -4.87
CA LEU A 64 7.04 -43.46 -3.49
C LEU A 64 7.34 -44.95 -3.34
N LYS A 65 6.53 -45.82 -3.95
CA LYS A 65 6.77 -47.26 -3.93
C LYS A 65 8.09 -47.63 -4.59
N GLN A 66 8.44 -47.00 -5.72
CA GLN A 66 9.74 -47.24 -6.36
C GLN A 66 10.89 -46.80 -5.45
N SER A 67 10.84 -45.57 -4.93
CA SER A 67 11.88 -45.04 -4.07
C SER A 67 12.05 -45.84 -2.78
N THR A 68 10.97 -46.30 -2.15
CA THR A 68 11.05 -47.14 -0.96
C THR A 68 11.55 -48.55 -1.29
N MET A 69 11.18 -49.15 -2.42
CA MET A 69 11.73 -50.46 -2.82
C MET A 69 13.24 -50.41 -3.06
N GLU A 70 13.77 -49.34 -3.66
CA GLU A 70 15.20 -49.16 -3.94
C GLU A 70 16.03 -48.91 -2.68
N ASN A 71 15.41 -48.36 -1.64
CA ASN A 71 16.11 -47.83 -0.47
C ASN A 71 15.74 -48.53 0.85
N ASP A 72 15.19 -49.75 0.76
CA ASP A 72 14.66 -50.49 1.92
C ASP A 72 13.78 -49.58 2.81
N GLY A 73 12.79 -48.93 2.19
CA GLY A 73 11.82 -48.04 2.82
C GLY A 73 10.47 -48.71 3.09
N ILE A 74 9.49 -47.91 3.45
CA ILE A 74 8.08 -48.29 3.60
C ILE A 74 7.23 -47.14 3.10
N ASP A 75 6.23 -47.36 2.26
CA ASP A 75 5.29 -46.32 1.80
C ASP A 75 3.85 -46.64 2.20
N ALA A 76 3.03 -45.60 2.32
CA ALA A 76 1.59 -45.73 2.41
C ALA A 76 0.84 -44.51 1.86
N TYR A 77 -0.34 -44.79 1.31
CA TYR A 77 -1.36 -43.79 1.00
C TYR A 77 -2.39 -43.76 2.14
N LEU A 78 -2.64 -42.58 2.70
CA LEU A 78 -3.50 -42.39 3.86
C LEU A 78 -4.92 -41.93 3.49
N GLY A 79 -5.11 -41.48 2.24
CA GLY A 79 -6.39 -41.01 1.72
C GLY A 79 -6.36 -39.52 1.37
N GLY A 80 -7.21 -39.14 0.40
CA GLY A 80 -7.22 -37.79 -0.17
C GLY A 80 -5.94 -37.52 -0.95
N ASP A 81 -5.15 -36.60 -0.45
CA ASP A 81 -3.85 -36.13 -0.92
C ASP A 81 -2.71 -36.48 0.04
N ASN A 82 -2.99 -37.27 1.09
CA ASN A 82 -2.00 -37.57 2.13
C ASN A 82 -1.24 -38.87 1.85
N PHE A 83 0.08 -38.77 1.82
CA PHE A 83 1.02 -39.87 1.66
C PHE A 83 2.07 -39.86 2.77
N VAL A 84 2.66 -41.02 3.05
CA VAL A 84 3.76 -41.14 4.00
C VAL A 84 4.79 -42.14 3.50
N ALA A 85 6.07 -41.85 3.70
CA ALA A 85 7.14 -42.77 3.39
C ALA A 85 8.25 -42.76 4.46
N LEU A 86 8.80 -43.93 4.75
CA LEU A 86 10.06 -44.12 5.44
C LEU A 86 11.14 -44.24 4.36
N LEU A 87 12.11 -43.32 4.36
CA LEU A 87 13.18 -43.24 3.37
C LEU A 87 14.52 -42.99 4.07
N PRO A 88 15.67 -43.28 3.44
CA PRO A 88 16.95 -42.78 3.91
C PRO A 88 16.89 -41.27 4.09
N ASP A 89 17.52 -40.79 5.15
CA ASP A 89 17.57 -39.37 5.43
C ASP A 89 18.57 -38.66 4.51
N SER A 90 18.09 -38.32 3.30
CA SER A 90 18.88 -37.74 2.22
C SER A 90 18.09 -36.66 1.51
N ASP A 91 18.57 -35.42 1.59
CA ASP A 91 17.96 -34.28 0.90
C ASP A 91 17.95 -34.47 -0.62
N GLU A 92 18.97 -35.14 -1.18
CA GLU A 92 19.05 -35.47 -2.62
C GLU A 92 17.89 -36.40 -3.04
N LEU A 93 17.61 -37.42 -2.23
CA LEU A 93 16.51 -38.36 -2.48
C LEU A 93 15.16 -37.66 -2.39
N LEU A 94 14.94 -36.87 -1.33
CA LEU A 94 13.70 -36.11 -1.14
C LEU A 94 13.47 -35.11 -2.28
N CYS A 95 14.51 -34.37 -2.68
CA CYS A 95 14.44 -33.46 -3.82
C CYS A 95 14.13 -34.19 -5.13
N SER A 96 14.73 -35.36 -5.36
CA SER A 96 14.47 -36.17 -6.56
C SER A 96 13.02 -36.64 -6.63
N ILE A 97 12.45 -37.11 -5.51
CA ILE A 97 11.04 -37.52 -5.44
C ILE A 97 10.14 -36.31 -5.71
N ARG A 98 10.41 -35.17 -5.06
CA ARG A 98 9.68 -33.92 -5.26
C ARG A 98 9.69 -33.50 -6.74
N GLU A 99 10.85 -33.49 -7.39
CA GLU A 99 10.99 -33.08 -8.79
C GLU A 99 10.22 -33.97 -9.75
N LYS A 100 10.21 -35.29 -9.54
CA LYS A 100 9.38 -36.23 -10.32
C LYS A 100 7.89 -35.91 -10.18
N ILE A 101 7.44 -35.59 -8.97
CA ILE A 101 6.04 -35.22 -8.72
C ILE A 101 5.71 -33.87 -9.38
N ILE A 102 6.59 -32.88 -9.28
CA ILE A 102 6.44 -31.57 -9.93
C ILE A 102 6.38 -31.73 -11.46
N GLU A 103 7.27 -32.52 -12.07
CA GLU A 103 7.28 -32.77 -13.51
C GLU A 103 5.94 -33.37 -13.97
N LYS A 104 5.40 -34.33 -13.21
CA LYS A 104 4.08 -34.90 -13.50
C LYS A 104 2.98 -33.84 -13.39
N LEU A 105 2.98 -33.04 -12.34
CA LEU A 105 2.02 -31.95 -12.12
C LEU A 105 2.12 -30.88 -13.20
N GLY A 106 3.32 -30.65 -13.77
CA GLY A 106 3.58 -29.69 -14.85
C GLY A 106 2.70 -29.86 -16.09
N LYS A 107 2.13 -31.05 -16.32
CA LYS A 107 1.13 -31.27 -17.39
C LYS A 107 -0.15 -30.45 -17.21
N TRP A 108 -0.48 -30.09 -15.97
CA TRP A 108 -1.68 -29.36 -15.59
C TRP A 108 -1.35 -28.01 -14.93
N ASN A 109 -0.13 -27.88 -14.39
CA ASN A 109 0.31 -26.75 -13.58
C ASN A 109 0.95 -25.61 -14.41
N ASN A 110 0.19 -25.05 -15.37
CA ASN A 110 0.65 -23.93 -16.21
C ASN A 110 0.89 -22.62 -15.43
N THR A 111 0.37 -22.52 -14.20
CA THR A 111 0.39 -21.32 -13.36
C THR A 111 1.17 -21.49 -12.07
N SER A 112 1.89 -22.61 -11.86
CA SER A 112 2.68 -22.83 -10.64
C SER A 112 1.86 -22.70 -9.35
N VAL A 113 0.75 -23.44 -9.26
CA VAL A 113 -0.21 -23.39 -8.14
C VAL A 113 -0.28 -24.72 -7.37
N PHE A 114 0.10 -25.84 -7.99
CA PHE A 114 0.02 -27.16 -7.35
C PHE A 114 1.40 -27.75 -7.13
N PHE A 115 1.82 -27.91 -5.87
CA PHE A 115 3.11 -28.46 -5.51
C PHE A 115 3.00 -29.51 -4.40
N PRO A 116 3.93 -30.47 -4.37
CA PRO A 116 3.99 -31.41 -3.26
C PRO A 116 4.70 -30.76 -2.05
N LEU A 117 4.05 -30.79 -0.90
CA LEU A 117 4.55 -30.30 0.38
C LEU A 117 5.10 -31.47 1.19
N PHE A 118 6.34 -31.37 1.65
CA PHE A 118 7.00 -32.41 2.43
C PHE A 118 7.26 -31.93 3.85
N GLY A 119 6.79 -32.69 4.82
CA GLY A 119 7.24 -32.61 6.21
C GLY A 119 8.10 -33.80 6.57
N VAL A 120 9.28 -33.54 7.11
CA VAL A 120 10.31 -34.56 7.33
C VAL A 120 10.67 -34.64 8.80
N TYR A 121 10.62 -35.83 9.37
CA TYR A 121 11.15 -36.11 10.71
C TYR A 121 12.34 -37.07 10.62
N THR A 122 13.53 -36.63 11.05
CA THR A 122 14.69 -37.51 11.20
C THR A 122 14.48 -38.46 12.37
N ILE A 123 14.73 -39.74 12.15
CA ILE A 123 14.68 -40.74 13.22
C ILE A 123 15.99 -40.68 14.00
N GLU A 124 16.01 -39.84 15.04
CA GLU A 124 17.15 -39.69 15.94
C GLU A 124 17.11 -40.73 17.09
N ASP A 125 15.91 -41.08 17.54
CA ASP A 125 15.67 -42.04 18.61
C ASP A 125 14.64 -43.09 18.17
N THR A 126 15.09 -44.35 18.07
CA THR A 126 14.26 -45.49 17.65
C THR A 126 13.34 -46.02 18.74
N SER A 127 13.40 -45.48 19.96
CA SER A 127 12.50 -45.81 21.07
C SER A 127 11.17 -45.07 21.03
N ILE A 128 11.08 -43.99 20.26
CA ILE A 128 9.87 -43.18 20.08
C ILE A 128 8.80 -43.99 19.35
N GLN A 129 7.52 -43.78 19.72
CA GLN A 129 6.40 -44.46 19.06
C GLN A 129 6.24 -43.96 17.60
N PRO A 130 6.01 -44.86 16.62
CA PRO A 130 5.76 -44.50 15.22
C PRO A 130 4.72 -43.42 14.99
N GLU A 131 3.64 -43.45 15.78
CA GLU A 131 2.59 -42.44 15.75
C GLU A 131 3.15 -41.04 16.00
N LEU A 132 3.93 -40.88 17.07
CA LEU A 132 4.53 -39.59 17.42
C LEU A 132 5.56 -39.13 16.38
N MET A 133 6.34 -40.07 15.81
CA MET A 133 7.27 -39.73 14.72
C MET A 133 6.53 -39.21 13.47
N TYR A 134 5.38 -39.80 13.16
CA TYR A 134 4.55 -39.34 12.05
C TYR A 134 3.84 -38.01 12.36
N ASP A 135 3.35 -37.80 13.58
CA ASP A 135 2.76 -36.52 13.99
C ASP A 135 3.78 -35.38 13.88
N ARG A 136 5.05 -35.63 14.24
CA ARG A 136 6.16 -34.68 14.03
C ARG A 136 6.44 -34.38 12.56
N ALA A 137 6.41 -35.40 11.70
CA ALA A 137 6.55 -35.19 10.27
C ALA A 137 5.36 -34.39 9.71
N MET A 138 4.14 -34.62 10.20
CA MET A 138 2.95 -33.85 9.83
C MET A 138 3.03 -32.39 10.31
N LEU A 139 3.57 -32.14 11.51
CA LEU A 139 3.81 -30.79 12.00
C LEU A 139 4.82 -30.04 11.14
N ALA A 140 5.91 -30.69 10.75
CA ALA A 140 6.86 -30.11 9.81
C ALA A 140 6.18 -29.80 8.46
N ARG A 141 5.28 -30.67 8.00
CA ARG A 141 4.55 -30.51 6.74
C ARG A 141 3.67 -29.26 6.74
N SER A 142 2.98 -28.96 7.85
CA SER A 142 2.14 -27.75 7.92
C SER A 142 2.95 -26.46 7.87
N HIS A 143 4.24 -26.50 8.25
CA HIS A 143 5.15 -25.36 8.14
C HIS A 143 5.82 -25.26 6.75
N ALA A 144 5.57 -26.22 5.85
CA ALA A 144 6.12 -26.19 4.50
C ALA A 144 5.37 -25.21 3.56
N GLU A 145 4.27 -24.59 4.03
CA GLU A 145 3.33 -23.79 3.23
C GLU A 145 3.68 -22.30 3.05
N GLU A 146 4.65 -21.70 3.76
CA GLU A 146 4.70 -20.22 3.80
C GLU A 146 5.98 -19.47 3.36
N ASP A 147 7.17 -20.06 3.27
CA ASP A 147 8.33 -19.27 2.76
C ASP A 147 9.53 -20.12 2.33
N TYR A 148 9.36 -21.43 2.23
CA TYR A 148 10.47 -22.32 1.92
C TYR A 148 10.62 -22.46 0.42
N LYS A 149 11.71 -21.88 -0.11
CA LYS A 149 12.26 -22.00 -1.47
C LYS A 149 12.26 -23.42 -2.08
N TRP A 150 11.90 -24.44 -1.30
CA TRP A 150 11.99 -25.86 -1.64
C TRP A 150 10.75 -26.72 -1.27
N HIS A 151 9.72 -26.20 -0.57
CA HIS A 151 8.53 -26.96 -0.12
C HIS A 151 8.83 -28.26 0.65
N ILE A 152 10.02 -28.35 1.24
CA ILE A 152 10.44 -29.42 2.14
C ILE A 152 10.81 -28.76 3.46
N CYS A 153 10.12 -29.14 4.53
CA CYS A 153 10.34 -28.62 5.86
C CYS A 153 10.69 -29.78 6.80
N ARG A 154 11.73 -29.60 7.61
CA ARG A 154 12.22 -30.60 8.56
C ARG A 154 11.74 -30.20 9.95
N TYR A 155 11.24 -31.18 10.68
CA TYR A 155 10.80 -31.01 12.06
C TYR A 155 11.95 -30.48 12.91
N THR A 156 11.64 -29.49 13.73
CA THR A 156 12.52 -29.03 14.81
C THR A 156 11.73 -28.95 16.11
N LEU A 157 12.41 -29.03 17.25
CA LEU A 157 11.74 -28.99 18.55
C LEU A 157 11.02 -27.65 18.77
N GLU A 158 11.54 -26.58 18.18
CA GLU A 158 10.96 -25.23 18.24
C GLU A 158 9.55 -25.18 17.62
N MET A 159 9.23 -26.04 16.64
CA MET A 159 7.87 -26.12 16.08
C MET A 159 6.85 -26.63 17.09
N GLU A 160 7.24 -27.59 17.94
CA GLU A 160 6.37 -28.12 19.00
C GLU A 160 6.19 -27.08 20.11
N SER A 161 7.30 -26.44 20.55
CA SER A 161 7.25 -25.32 21.49
C SER A 161 6.36 -24.17 21.01
N CYS A 162 6.47 -23.78 19.73
CA CYS A 162 5.67 -22.71 19.15
C CYS A 162 4.16 -23.02 19.17
N LEU A 163 3.76 -24.26 18.87
CA LEU A 163 2.36 -24.67 19.00
C LEU A 163 1.86 -24.65 20.45
N GLU A 164 2.68 -25.10 21.40
CA GLU A 164 2.33 -25.06 22.82
C GLU A 164 2.15 -23.61 23.30
N GLU A 165 3.05 -22.72 22.90
CA GLU A 165 2.98 -21.28 23.18
C GLU A 165 1.73 -20.63 22.55
N GLU A 166 1.39 -20.97 21.30
CA GLU A 166 0.16 -20.49 20.65
C GLU A 166 -1.10 -20.91 21.42
N VAL A 167 -1.19 -22.19 21.83
CA VAL A 167 -2.35 -22.70 22.59
C VAL A 167 -2.45 -22.02 23.96
N TYR A 168 -1.32 -21.85 24.64
CA TYR A 168 -1.27 -21.14 25.92
C TYR A 168 -1.72 -19.68 25.76
N LEU A 169 -1.19 -18.98 24.75
CA LEU A 169 -1.53 -17.60 24.46
C LEU A 169 -3.01 -17.42 24.13
N LEU A 170 -3.61 -18.32 23.34
CA LEU A 170 -5.06 -18.29 23.06
C LEU A 170 -5.88 -18.41 24.34
N ALA A 171 -5.50 -19.31 25.26
CA ALA A 171 -6.17 -19.48 26.53
C ALA A 171 -6.00 -18.26 27.44
N GLU A 172 -4.86 -17.58 27.39
CA GLU A 172 -4.65 -16.31 28.09
C GLU A 172 -5.47 -15.17 27.50
N ILE A 173 -5.55 -15.06 26.17
CA ILE A 173 -6.35 -14.01 25.50
C ILE A 173 -7.83 -14.12 25.89
N GLU A 174 -8.38 -15.34 25.89
CA GLU A 174 -9.76 -15.58 26.33
C GLU A 174 -10.01 -15.08 27.76
N LYS A 175 -9.11 -15.41 28.70
CA LYS A 175 -9.19 -14.91 30.08
C LYS A 175 -9.03 -13.40 30.16
N GLY A 176 -8.08 -12.83 29.41
CA GLY A 176 -7.85 -11.39 29.37
C GLY A 176 -9.05 -10.61 28.85
N LEU A 177 -9.81 -11.17 27.90
CA LEU A 177 -11.07 -10.60 27.44
C LEU A 177 -12.15 -10.64 28.54
N GLU A 178 -12.25 -11.73 29.30
CA GLU A 178 -13.18 -11.86 30.44
C GLU A 178 -12.82 -10.91 31.61
N ASN A 179 -11.53 -10.70 31.85
CA ASN A 179 -10.99 -9.85 32.91
C ASN A 179 -10.89 -8.36 32.53
N GLU A 180 -11.30 -7.98 31.32
CA GLU A 180 -11.16 -6.61 30.79
C GLU A 180 -9.70 -6.08 30.72
N GLU A 181 -8.72 -6.97 30.53
CA GLU A 181 -7.29 -6.64 30.44
C GLU A 181 -6.89 -5.96 29.12
N PHE A 182 -7.77 -6.05 28.11
CA PHE A 182 -7.57 -5.37 26.84
C PHE A 182 -8.05 -3.92 26.92
N THR A 183 -7.23 -3.03 26.37
CA THR A 183 -7.52 -1.61 26.22
C THR A 183 -7.05 -1.13 24.85
N PHE A 184 -7.28 0.13 24.53
CA PHE A 184 -6.77 0.74 23.31
C PHE A 184 -5.97 1.99 23.66
N PHE A 185 -4.85 2.13 22.98
CA PHE A 185 -4.12 3.38 22.89
C PHE A 185 -4.58 4.10 21.63
N VAL A 186 -4.25 5.38 21.54
CA VAL A 186 -4.60 6.19 20.38
C VAL A 186 -3.35 6.85 19.82
N GLN A 187 -3.20 6.82 18.51
CA GLN A 187 -2.13 7.54 17.82
C GLN A 187 -2.72 8.71 17.02
N PRO A 188 -2.45 9.96 17.39
CA PRO A 188 -2.97 11.13 16.67
C PRO A 188 -2.49 11.22 15.22
N GLN A 189 -3.42 11.55 14.33
CA GLN A 189 -3.20 11.98 12.96
C GLN A 189 -3.15 13.51 12.93
N CYS A 190 -2.12 14.08 12.31
CA CYS A 190 -1.85 15.52 12.35
C CYS A 190 -1.86 16.15 10.97
N ASN A 191 -2.27 17.42 10.89
CA ASN A 191 -2.09 18.26 9.71
C ASN A 191 -0.69 18.90 9.77
N ILE A 192 0.18 18.55 8.82
CA ILE A 192 1.59 18.97 8.76
C ILE A 192 1.73 20.49 8.82
N MET A 193 0.85 21.22 8.14
CA MET A 193 0.95 22.69 8.02
C MET A 193 0.60 23.42 9.32
N THR A 194 -0.27 22.84 10.14
CA THR A 194 -0.82 23.50 11.34
C THR A 194 -0.35 22.86 12.64
N GLY A 195 0.15 21.63 12.58
CA GLY A 195 0.42 20.78 13.75
C GLY A 195 -0.83 20.32 14.50
N GLN A 196 -2.04 20.60 13.99
CA GLN A 196 -3.29 20.25 14.65
C GLN A 196 -3.67 18.78 14.43
N ILE A 197 -4.24 18.17 15.46
CA ILE A 197 -4.79 16.82 15.45
C ILE A 197 -6.11 16.83 14.67
N VAL A 198 -6.18 16.03 13.61
CA VAL A 198 -7.35 15.88 12.71
C VAL A 198 -8.12 14.57 12.94
N GLY A 199 -7.56 13.67 13.74
CA GLY A 199 -8.10 12.35 14.04
C GLY A 199 -7.12 11.55 14.88
N ALA A 200 -7.46 10.32 15.22
CA ALA A 200 -6.52 9.39 15.83
C ALA A 200 -6.87 7.94 15.48
N GLU A 201 -5.88 7.07 15.44
CA GLU A 201 -6.06 5.64 15.24
C GLU A 201 -6.11 4.90 16.58
N ALA A 202 -7.12 4.05 16.77
CA ALA A 202 -7.23 3.16 17.92
C ALA A 202 -6.38 1.90 17.72
N LEU A 203 -5.40 1.74 18.60
CA LEU A 203 -4.42 0.67 18.59
C LEU A 203 -4.59 -0.20 19.84
N VAL A 204 -4.99 -1.45 19.67
CA VAL A 204 -5.20 -2.38 20.78
C VAL A 204 -3.93 -2.57 21.61
N ARG A 205 -4.08 -2.74 22.91
CA ARG A 205 -3.01 -3.06 23.87
C ARG A 205 -3.54 -4.05 24.88
N TRP A 206 -2.71 -5.03 25.22
CA TRP A 206 -3.03 -5.98 26.27
C TRP A 206 -2.20 -5.65 27.50
N GLN A 207 -2.89 -5.26 28.56
CA GLN A 207 -2.30 -4.94 29.85
C GLN A 207 -2.75 -5.96 30.87
N LYS A 208 -1.89 -6.93 31.18
CA LYS A 208 -2.18 -7.98 32.15
C LYS A 208 -2.21 -7.42 33.58
N GLU A 209 -2.92 -8.11 34.47
CA GLU A 209 -3.05 -7.71 35.88
C GLU A 209 -1.72 -7.69 36.65
N ASP A 210 -0.77 -8.54 36.25
CA ASP A 210 0.57 -8.63 36.85
C ASP A 210 1.50 -7.47 36.42
N GLY A 211 1.03 -6.61 35.51
CA GLY A 211 1.76 -5.47 34.98
C GLY A 211 2.52 -5.75 33.69
N GLU A 212 2.46 -6.98 33.15
CA GLU A 212 2.99 -7.29 31.82
C GLU A 212 2.17 -6.57 30.72
N PHE A 213 2.86 -6.14 29.67
CA PHE A 213 2.28 -5.36 28.59
C PHE A 213 2.70 -5.94 27.24
N LEU A 214 1.73 -6.48 26.50
CA LEU A 214 1.98 -7.10 25.20
C LEU A 214 1.56 -6.16 24.06
N LEU A 215 2.38 -6.12 23.02
CA LEU A 215 2.07 -5.38 21.81
C LEU A 215 1.24 -6.22 20.83
N PRO A 216 0.44 -5.58 19.96
CA PRO A 216 -0.38 -6.26 18.96
C PRO A 216 0.34 -7.33 18.15
N GLY A 217 1.60 -7.08 17.79
CA GLY A 217 2.41 -8.03 16.99
C GLY A 217 2.67 -9.37 17.69
N GLU A 218 2.47 -9.46 19.00
CA GLU A 218 2.67 -10.69 19.77
C GLU A 218 1.43 -11.59 19.79
N PHE A 219 0.22 -11.03 19.69
CA PHE A 219 -1.04 -11.78 19.86
C PHE A 219 -2.01 -11.70 18.66
N ILE A 220 -1.98 -10.63 17.86
CA ILE A 220 -2.85 -10.52 16.67
C ILE A 220 -2.57 -11.65 15.67
N PRO A 221 -1.31 -11.97 15.30
CA PRO A 221 -1.05 -13.05 14.33
C PRO A 221 -1.64 -14.40 14.78
N VAL A 222 -1.58 -14.70 16.08
CA VAL A 222 -2.13 -15.93 16.66
C VAL A 222 -3.67 -15.92 16.57
N LEU A 223 -4.32 -14.78 16.84
CA LEU A 223 -5.77 -14.64 16.68
C LEU A 223 -6.22 -14.75 15.21
N GLU A 224 -5.46 -14.16 14.28
CA GLU A 224 -5.77 -14.23 12.85
C GLU A 224 -5.61 -15.64 12.31
N LYS A 225 -4.49 -16.31 12.63
CA LYS A 225 -4.22 -17.72 12.28
C LYS A 225 -5.35 -18.64 12.73
N ASN A 226 -5.87 -18.40 13.95
CA ASN A 226 -6.94 -19.19 14.55
C ASN A 226 -8.35 -18.66 14.25
N LYS A 227 -8.49 -17.59 13.46
CA LYS A 227 -9.76 -16.94 13.07
C LYS A 227 -10.62 -16.49 14.26
N MET A 228 -9.96 -16.01 15.32
CA MET A 228 -10.59 -15.56 16.57
C MET A 228 -10.46 -14.05 16.81
N ILE A 229 -9.87 -13.30 15.87
CA ILE A 229 -9.63 -11.86 15.98
C ILE A 229 -10.94 -11.06 16.17
N ASP A 230 -12.05 -11.55 15.61
CA ASP A 230 -13.34 -10.86 15.65
C ASP A 230 -13.86 -10.63 17.08
N ARG A 231 -13.51 -11.51 18.02
CA ARG A 231 -13.88 -11.35 19.43
C ARG A 231 -13.17 -10.16 20.07
N LEU A 232 -11.87 -10.02 19.79
CA LEU A 232 -11.08 -8.91 20.27
C LEU A 232 -11.53 -7.59 19.62
N ASP A 233 -11.76 -7.60 18.32
CA ASP A 233 -12.15 -6.40 17.59
C ASP A 233 -13.52 -5.88 18.04
N ARG A 234 -14.51 -6.77 18.23
CA ARG A 234 -15.81 -6.39 18.83
C ARG A 234 -15.66 -5.72 20.19
N TYR A 235 -14.79 -6.26 21.04
CA TYR A 235 -14.53 -5.72 22.37
C TYR A 235 -13.88 -4.33 22.28
N ILE A 236 -12.88 -4.16 21.41
CA ILE A 236 -12.20 -2.87 21.23
C ILE A 236 -13.12 -1.82 20.60
N TRP A 237 -13.89 -2.17 19.57
CA TRP A 237 -14.86 -1.25 18.96
C TRP A 237 -15.87 -0.76 19.98
N GLU A 238 -16.34 -1.65 20.88
CA GLU A 238 -17.24 -1.27 21.97
C GLU A 238 -16.57 -0.33 22.97
N LYS A 239 -15.32 -0.59 23.39
CA LYS A 239 -14.56 0.32 24.27
C LYS A 239 -14.34 1.70 23.62
N VAL A 240 -14.06 1.76 22.32
CA VAL A 240 -13.93 3.02 21.57
C VAL A 240 -15.24 3.80 21.57
N CYS A 241 -16.37 3.13 21.30
CA CYS A 241 -17.69 3.77 21.32
C CYS A 241 -18.08 4.25 22.73
N GLN A 242 -17.79 3.46 23.76
CA GLN A 242 -18.01 3.86 25.16
C GLN A 242 -17.22 5.12 25.52
N TRP A 243 -15.93 5.14 25.17
CA TRP A 243 -15.07 6.30 25.42
C TRP A 243 -15.55 7.55 24.67
N LEU A 244 -15.87 7.43 23.37
CA LEU A 244 -16.41 8.54 22.58
C LEU A 244 -17.69 9.10 23.20
N ARG A 245 -18.62 8.23 23.63
CA ARG A 245 -19.86 8.67 24.29
C ARG A 245 -19.57 9.42 25.57
N HIS A 246 -18.71 8.86 26.43
CA HIS A 246 -18.31 9.48 27.68
C HIS A 246 -17.70 10.87 27.45
N TRP A 247 -16.81 11.00 26.47
CA TRP A 247 -16.15 12.27 26.15
C TRP A 247 -17.12 13.34 25.62
N ILE A 248 -18.15 12.94 24.86
CA ILE A 248 -19.20 13.87 24.41
C ILE A 248 -20.09 14.28 25.60
N ASP A 249 -20.43 13.35 26.49
CA ASP A 249 -21.29 13.62 27.66
C ASP A 249 -20.64 14.54 28.68
N THR A 250 -19.30 14.56 28.76
CA THR A 250 -18.54 15.50 29.59
C THR A 250 -18.41 16.90 28.95
N GLY A 251 -18.97 17.10 27.75
CA GLY A 251 -19.07 18.40 27.08
C GLY A 251 -17.87 18.75 26.19
N HIS A 252 -16.99 17.78 25.89
CA HIS A 252 -15.85 17.97 25.01
C HIS A 252 -16.20 17.64 23.54
N SER A 253 -15.44 18.22 22.61
CA SER A 253 -15.54 17.92 21.18
C SER A 253 -14.50 16.86 20.81
N PRO A 254 -14.89 15.60 20.55
CA PRO A 254 -13.96 14.58 20.10
C PRO A 254 -13.47 14.83 18.67
N VAL A 255 -12.29 14.28 18.37
CA VAL A 255 -11.83 14.07 16.99
C VAL A 255 -12.28 12.69 16.51
N PRO A 256 -12.39 12.47 15.19
CA PRO A 256 -12.69 11.14 14.65
C PRO A 256 -11.63 10.11 15.03
N ILE A 257 -12.06 8.92 15.42
CA ILE A 257 -11.22 7.77 15.72
C ILE A 257 -11.33 6.73 14.60
N SER A 258 -10.19 6.30 14.05
CA SER A 258 -10.15 5.14 13.17
C SER A 258 -10.02 3.85 13.96
N ILE A 259 -10.78 2.84 13.54
CA ILE A 259 -10.74 1.48 14.07
C ILE A 259 -10.27 0.52 12.97
N ASN A 260 -9.42 -0.41 13.35
CA ASN A 260 -8.94 -1.47 12.48
C ASN A 260 -10.05 -2.52 12.26
N VAL A 261 -10.22 -2.95 11.02
CA VAL A 261 -11.12 -4.04 10.61
C VAL A 261 -10.31 -5.02 9.76
N SER A 262 -10.11 -6.21 10.30
CA SER A 262 -9.38 -7.26 9.61
C SER A 262 -10.23 -7.86 8.49
N ARG A 263 -9.54 -8.51 7.56
CA ARG A 263 -10.20 -9.33 6.53
C ARG A 263 -11.08 -10.40 7.18
N ILE A 264 -10.60 -11.03 8.26
CA ILE A 264 -11.27 -12.14 8.93
C ILE A 264 -12.62 -11.70 9.51
N ASP A 265 -12.73 -10.48 10.03
CA ASP A 265 -13.99 -9.93 10.56
C ASP A 265 -15.09 -9.88 9.49
N ILE A 266 -14.73 -9.45 8.28
CA ILE A 266 -15.66 -9.35 7.17
C ILE A 266 -16.14 -10.73 6.72
N PHE A 267 -15.33 -11.79 6.92
CA PHE A 267 -15.74 -13.17 6.63
C PHE A 267 -16.51 -13.82 7.78
N SER A 268 -16.23 -13.46 9.02
CA SER A 268 -16.84 -14.04 10.21
C SER A 268 -18.20 -13.42 10.52
N MET A 269 -18.40 -12.14 10.22
CA MET A 269 -19.62 -11.41 10.54
C MET A 269 -20.00 -10.30 9.55
N ASN A 270 -21.20 -9.74 9.74
CA ASN A 270 -21.62 -8.53 9.05
C ASN A 270 -21.11 -7.29 9.81
N VAL A 271 -19.86 -6.92 9.55
CA VAL A 271 -19.18 -5.77 10.17
C VAL A 271 -20.00 -4.47 10.03
N PRO A 272 -20.54 -4.11 8.84
CA PRO A 272 -21.36 -2.91 8.73
C PRO A 272 -22.53 -2.88 9.72
N ASP A 273 -23.36 -3.93 9.76
CA ASP A 273 -24.52 -3.93 10.65
C ASP A 273 -24.10 -3.88 12.13
N TYR A 274 -23.06 -4.63 12.52
CA TYR A 274 -22.55 -4.60 13.89
C TYR A 274 -22.06 -3.21 14.32
N LEU A 275 -21.27 -2.53 13.48
CA LEU A 275 -20.78 -1.18 13.78
C LEU A 275 -21.93 -0.18 13.88
N PHE A 276 -22.92 -0.24 12.97
CA PHE A 276 -24.07 0.67 13.04
C PHE A 276 -24.95 0.42 14.28
N ASP A 277 -25.16 -0.84 14.66
CA ASP A 277 -25.88 -1.20 15.89
C ASP A 277 -25.15 -0.66 17.13
N LEU A 278 -23.82 -0.75 17.15
CA LEU A 278 -22.98 -0.26 18.23
C LEU A 278 -23.03 1.28 18.32
N MET A 279 -22.94 1.96 17.19
CA MET A 279 -23.07 3.42 17.12
C MET A 279 -24.45 3.90 17.51
N GLU A 280 -25.52 3.15 17.19
CA GLU A 280 -26.87 3.45 17.65
C GLU A 280 -27.01 3.24 19.17
N LYS A 281 -26.51 2.10 19.69
CA LYS A 281 -26.50 1.77 21.12
C LYS A 281 -25.84 2.88 21.95
N TYR A 282 -24.71 3.39 21.51
CA TYR A 282 -23.95 4.44 22.20
C TYR A 282 -24.23 5.85 21.66
N GLN A 283 -25.18 6.04 20.74
CA GLN A 283 -25.53 7.33 20.15
C GLN A 283 -24.31 8.11 19.63
N ILE A 284 -23.43 7.44 18.87
CA ILE A 284 -22.21 8.01 18.30
C ILE A 284 -22.48 8.61 16.92
N PRO A 285 -22.19 9.91 16.70
CA PRO A 285 -22.23 10.50 15.37
C PRO A 285 -21.29 9.79 14.39
N LYS A 286 -21.80 9.53 13.17
CA LYS A 286 -21.09 8.77 12.12
C LYS A 286 -19.71 9.31 11.76
N TYR A 287 -19.56 10.63 11.72
CA TYR A 287 -18.30 11.28 11.35
C TYR A 287 -17.18 11.07 12.37
N LEU A 288 -17.47 10.54 13.57
CA LEU A 288 -16.48 10.27 14.61
C LEU A 288 -15.83 8.88 14.52
N ILE A 289 -16.36 7.98 13.69
CA ILE A 289 -15.76 6.67 13.47
C ILE A 289 -15.27 6.61 12.01
N LYS A 290 -14.02 6.19 11.85
CA LYS A 290 -13.44 5.81 10.56
C LYS A 290 -13.07 4.34 10.61
N VAL A 291 -13.08 3.67 9.46
CA VAL A 291 -12.74 2.25 9.37
C VAL A 291 -11.45 2.11 8.57
N GLU A 292 -10.46 1.44 9.12
CA GLU A 292 -9.19 1.11 8.47
C GLU A 292 -9.19 -0.37 8.05
N ILE A 293 -8.84 -0.62 6.79
CA ILE A 293 -8.75 -1.97 6.22
C ILE A 293 -7.43 -2.06 5.45
N THR A 294 -6.65 -3.08 5.76
CA THR A 294 -5.34 -3.33 5.14
C THR A 294 -5.44 -3.58 3.63
N GLU A 295 -4.39 -3.21 2.89
CA GLU A 295 -4.28 -3.43 1.45
C GLU A 295 -4.50 -4.90 1.05
N SER A 296 -3.92 -5.83 1.81
CA SER A 296 -3.98 -7.27 1.54
C SER A 296 -5.40 -7.84 1.60
N ALA A 297 -6.34 -7.14 2.24
CA ALA A 297 -7.74 -7.50 2.19
C ALA A 297 -8.32 -7.37 0.77
N TYR A 298 -7.81 -6.46 -0.06
CA TYR A 298 -8.39 -6.14 -1.37
C TYR A 298 -7.78 -6.89 -2.56
N THR A 299 -6.61 -7.52 -2.39
CA THR A 299 -5.86 -8.16 -3.48
C THR A 299 -6.52 -9.43 -4.02
N GLU A 300 -7.27 -10.15 -3.18
CA GLU A 300 -8.09 -11.28 -3.62
C GLU A 300 -9.47 -10.77 -4.02
N ASN A 301 -9.79 -10.74 -5.33
CA ASN A 301 -11.08 -10.36 -5.95
C ASN A 301 -12.31 -10.94 -5.20
N ASN A 302 -12.67 -10.34 -4.07
CA ASN A 302 -13.66 -10.89 -3.16
C ASN A 302 -14.79 -9.89 -3.00
N ASN A 303 -15.89 -10.18 -3.70
CA ASN A 303 -17.10 -9.35 -3.72
C ASN A 303 -17.63 -9.00 -2.32
N ARG A 304 -17.31 -9.81 -1.29
CA ARG A 304 -17.72 -9.53 0.10
C ARG A 304 -17.07 -8.28 0.68
N ILE A 305 -15.77 -8.09 0.48
CA ILE A 305 -15.04 -6.94 1.05
C ILE A 305 -15.51 -5.66 0.38
N ALA A 306 -15.55 -5.65 -0.96
CA ALA A 306 -16.11 -4.54 -1.72
C ALA A 306 -17.56 -4.22 -1.30
N SER A 307 -18.41 -5.23 -1.08
CA SER A 307 -19.78 -5.03 -0.61
C SER A 307 -19.85 -4.44 0.80
N ALA A 308 -19.02 -4.92 1.74
CA ALA A 308 -18.97 -4.41 3.10
C ALA A 308 -18.53 -2.95 3.11
N VAL A 309 -17.45 -2.63 2.40
CA VAL A 309 -16.91 -1.27 2.27
C VAL A 309 -17.92 -0.32 1.63
N ASN A 310 -18.55 -0.72 0.54
CA ASN A 310 -19.62 0.09 -0.08
C ASN A 310 -20.80 0.32 0.87
N THR A 311 -21.13 -0.65 1.72
CA THR A 311 -22.19 -0.51 2.72
C THR A 311 -21.79 0.49 3.82
N LEU A 312 -20.56 0.43 4.32
CA LEU A 312 -20.03 1.39 5.30
C LEU A 312 -20.08 2.82 4.74
N ARG A 313 -19.56 3.01 3.52
CA ARG A 313 -19.52 4.31 2.84
C ARG A 313 -20.90 4.87 2.52
N SER A 314 -21.77 4.07 1.91
CA SER A 314 -23.13 4.51 1.58
C SER A 314 -23.96 4.90 2.80
N ARG A 315 -23.66 4.32 3.97
CA ARG A 315 -24.29 4.67 5.24
C ARG A 315 -23.58 5.82 5.98
N GLY A 316 -22.49 6.38 5.42
CA GLY A 316 -21.86 7.63 5.85
C GLY A 316 -20.60 7.48 6.72
N LEU A 317 -19.97 6.30 6.76
CA LEU A 317 -18.66 6.13 7.38
C LEU A 317 -17.54 6.36 6.37
N VAL A 318 -16.42 6.91 6.85
CA VAL A 318 -15.19 7.08 6.07
C VAL A 318 -14.41 5.78 6.15
N VAL A 319 -14.04 5.23 4.99
CA VAL A 319 -13.19 4.03 4.91
C VAL A 319 -11.80 4.40 4.40
N MET A 320 -10.79 3.97 5.14
CA MET A 320 -9.38 4.23 4.89
C MET A 320 -8.70 2.92 4.46
N MET A 321 -7.82 3.00 3.46
CA MET A 321 -6.93 1.90 3.10
C MET A 321 -5.65 2.00 3.92
N ASP A 322 -5.33 0.94 4.66
CA ASP A 322 -4.12 0.86 5.47
C ASP A 322 -3.00 0.10 4.77
N ASP A 323 -1.74 0.37 5.16
CA ASP A 323 -0.52 -0.24 4.62
C ASP A 323 -0.38 -0.18 3.09
N PHE A 324 -0.87 0.89 2.45
CA PHE A 324 -0.80 1.01 0.99
C PHE A 324 0.65 1.04 0.50
N GLY A 325 0.99 0.14 -0.44
CA GLY A 325 2.32 0.03 -1.04
C GLY A 325 3.18 -1.09 -0.45
N CYS A 326 2.77 -1.73 0.63
CA CYS A 326 3.46 -2.89 1.21
C CYS A 326 3.13 -4.21 0.48
N GLY A 327 2.00 -4.26 -0.23
CA GLY A 327 1.54 -5.43 -0.99
C GLY A 327 1.78 -5.35 -2.51
N TYR A 328 1.28 -6.35 -3.24
CA TYR A 328 1.21 -6.33 -4.70
C TYR A 328 0.07 -5.41 -5.19
N SER A 329 0.19 -4.11 -4.94
CA SER A 329 -0.75 -3.12 -5.45
C SER A 329 -0.68 -3.07 -6.97
N SER A 330 -1.72 -3.57 -7.64
CA SER A 330 -1.92 -3.29 -9.06
C SER A 330 -2.55 -1.91 -9.19
N LEU A 331 -2.06 -1.07 -10.10
CA LEU A 331 -2.68 0.23 -10.43
C LEU A 331 -4.17 0.09 -10.80
N ASN A 332 -4.57 -1.07 -11.32
CA ASN A 332 -5.97 -1.43 -11.58
C ASN A 332 -6.84 -1.51 -10.31
N MET A 333 -6.23 -1.78 -9.15
CA MET A 333 -6.92 -1.79 -7.86
C MET A 333 -7.36 -0.35 -7.52
N LEU A 334 -6.44 0.62 -7.60
CA LEU A 334 -6.70 2.04 -7.30
C LEU A 334 -7.88 2.64 -8.06
N GLU A 335 -8.10 2.25 -9.32
CA GLU A 335 -9.24 2.73 -10.12
C GLU A 335 -10.60 2.31 -9.54
N ASN A 336 -10.68 1.14 -8.89
CA ASN A 336 -11.95 0.51 -8.52
C ASN A 336 -12.13 0.27 -7.02
N ILE A 337 -11.15 0.62 -6.17
CA ILE A 337 -11.29 0.45 -4.73
C ILE A 337 -12.23 1.54 -4.20
N PRO A 338 -13.32 1.15 -3.50
CA PRO A 338 -14.22 2.11 -2.88
C PRO A 338 -13.66 2.62 -1.54
N VAL A 339 -12.57 3.40 -1.53
CA VAL A 339 -12.04 4.04 -0.31
C VAL A 339 -12.18 5.56 -0.35
N ASP A 340 -12.08 6.19 0.82
CA ASP A 340 -12.17 7.64 1.01
C ASP A 340 -10.83 8.27 1.38
N VAL A 341 -9.87 7.49 1.91
CA VAL A 341 -8.54 7.95 2.31
C VAL A 341 -7.52 6.83 2.06
N LEU A 342 -6.30 7.19 1.66
CA LEU A 342 -5.16 6.27 1.58
C LEU A 342 -4.19 6.54 2.73
N LYS A 343 -3.75 5.50 3.44
CA LYS A 343 -2.66 5.57 4.42
C LYS A 343 -1.42 4.93 3.78
N LEU A 344 -0.34 5.70 3.69
CA LEU A 344 0.90 5.34 2.99
C LEU A 344 2.01 5.11 4.02
N ASP A 345 2.49 3.86 4.15
CA ASP A 345 3.56 3.52 5.09
C ASP A 345 4.94 3.97 4.56
N MET A 346 5.64 4.78 5.35
CA MET A 346 7.02 5.20 5.07
C MET A 346 8.02 4.04 5.01
N ARG A 347 7.72 2.86 5.55
CA ARG A 347 8.55 1.64 5.40
C ARG A 347 8.71 1.20 3.95
N PHE A 348 7.77 1.57 3.07
CA PHE A 348 7.91 1.40 1.63
C PHE A 348 9.10 2.19 1.06
N LEU A 349 9.58 3.21 1.77
CA LEU A 349 10.62 4.11 1.34
C LEU A 349 11.91 3.86 2.12
N ARG A 350 12.94 3.41 1.41
CA ARG A 350 14.29 3.40 1.96
C ARG A 350 14.83 4.83 1.96
N PHE A 351 15.20 5.31 3.14
CA PHE A 351 15.75 6.66 3.38
C PHE A 351 17.29 6.70 3.35
N GLU A 352 17.93 5.76 2.65
CA GLU A 352 19.38 5.86 2.38
C GLU A 352 19.67 6.95 1.34
N GLU A 353 20.78 7.67 1.48
CA GLU A 353 21.14 8.84 0.66
C GLU A 353 21.11 8.56 -0.86
N ALA A 354 21.50 7.34 -1.27
CA ALA A 354 21.50 6.93 -2.67
C ALA A 354 20.10 6.61 -3.23
N GLU A 355 19.14 6.25 -2.38
CA GLU A 355 17.80 5.81 -2.75
C GLU A 355 16.74 6.90 -2.59
N ARG A 356 17.03 7.95 -1.82
CA ARG A 356 16.13 9.08 -1.54
C ARG A 356 15.51 9.73 -2.78
N LYS A 357 16.25 9.82 -3.89
CA LYS A 357 15.72 10.35 -5.17
C LYS A 357 14.67 9.42 -5.79
N LYS A 358 14.88 8.11 -5.75
CA LYS A 358 13.90 7.14 -6.26
C LYS A 358 12.65 7.14 -5.38
N SER A 359 12.82 7.11 -4.06
CA SER A 359 11.74 7.22 -3.09
C SER A 359 10.92 8.50 -3.30
N ALA A 360 11.57 9.64 -3.56
CA ALA A 360 10.90 10.89 -3.89
C ALA A 360 10.03 10.81 -5.16
N HIS A 361 10.57 10.24 -6.25
CA HIS A 361 9.80 10.09 -7.50
C HIS A 361 8.61 9.15 -7.35
N ILE A 362 8.73 8.08 -6.57
CA ILE A 362 7.62 7.16 -6.33
C ILE A 362 6.55 7.86 -5.48
N LEU A 363 6.94 8.55 -4.41
CA LEU A 363 6.01 9.32 -3.60
C LEU A 363 5.29 10.40 -4.40
N GLU A 364 6.01 11.15 -5.23
CA GLU A 364 5.43 12.18 -6.11
C GLU A 364 4.41 11.57 -7.09
N ALA A 365 4.73 10.41 -7.68
CA ALA A 365 3.80 9.68 -8.51
C ALA A 365 2.54 9.25 -7.73
N ILE A 366 2.68 8.77 -6.49
CA ILE A 366 1.55 8.38 -5.63
C ILE A 366 0.68 9.58 -5.27
N VAL A 367 1.26 10.73 -4.90
CA VAL A 367 0.51 11.98 -4.67
C VAL A 367 -0.30 12.33 -5.90
N ASN A 368 0.33 12.35 -7.07
CA ASN A 368 -0.32 12.73 -8.32
C ASN A 368 -1.48 11.80 -8.66
N MET A 369 -1.30 10.48 -8.49
CA MET A 369 -2.37 9.50 -8.71
C MET A 369 -3.53 9.67 -7.75
N ALA A 370 -3.26 9.79 -6.44
CA ALA A 370 -4.32 10.00 -5.45
C ALA A 370 -5.05 11.33 -5.68
N SER A 371 -4.32 12.37 -6.11
CA SER A 371 -4.91 13.66 -6.48
C SER A 371 -5.88 13.53 -7.65
N MET A 372 -5.52 12.78 -8.70
CA MET A 372 -6.42 12.48 -9.83
C MET A 372 -7.68 11.70 -9.41
N LEU A 373 -7.57 10.86 -8.37
CA LEU A 373 -8.68 10.09 -7.80
C LEU A 373 -9.46 10.83 -6.71
N HIS A 374 -9.06 12.07 -6.40
CA HIS A 374 -9.60 12.87 -5.29
C HIS A 374 -9.52 12.18 -3.91
N LEU A 375 -8.47 11.39 -3.70
CA LEU A 375 -8.21 10.67 -2.45
C LEU A 375 -7.20 11.45 -1.58
N PRO A 376 -7.56 11.91 -0.37
CA PRO A 376 -6.58 12.39 0.60
C PRO A 376 -5.63 11.27 1.02
N ILE A 377 -4.37 11.62 1.26
CA ILE A 377 -3.35 10.70 1.77
C ILE A 377 -2.94 11.10 3.18
N VAL A 378 -2.81 10.09 4.06
CA VAL A 378 -2.11 10.17 5.34
C VAL A 378 -0.79 9.42 5.21
N VAL A 379 0.34 10.08 5.47
CA VAL A 379 1.65 9.42 5.45
C VAL A 379 1.98 8.93 6.86
N GLU A 380 2.23 7.63 6.98
CA GLU A 380 2.47 6.94 8.25
C GLU A 380 3.95 6.64 8.48
N GLY A 381 4.36 6.54 9.75
CA GLY A 381 5.74 6.21 10.08
C GLY A 381 6.72 7.38 9.92
N VAL A 382 6.24 8.62 10.06
CA VAL A 382 7.13 9.79 10.13
C VAL A 382 7.77 9.88 11.52
N GLU A 383 9.06 9.58 11.61
CA GLU A 383 9.80 9.45 12.87
C GLU A 383 10.67 10.67 13.20
N ASP A 384 11.11 11.44 12.20
CA ASP A 384 12.00 12.58 12.38
C ASP A 384 11.65 13.82 11.54
N GLU A 385 12.27 14.95 11.89
CA GLU A 385 12.05 16.26 11.23
C GLU A 385 12.47 16.26 9.75
N SER A 386 13.47 15.45 9.38
CA SER A 386 13.95 15.38 8.00
C SER A 386 12.96 14.66 7.08
N GLN A 387 12.26 13.65 7.61
CA GLN A 387 11.16 12.96 6.95
C GLN A 387 9.93 13.87 6.86
N GLU A 388 9.60 14.60 7.93
CA GLU A 388 8.49 15.56 7.93
C GLU A 388 8.66 16.65 6.86
N LYS A 389 9.82 17.30 6.81
CA LYS A 389 10.12 18.33 5.80
C LYS A 389 10.10 17.79 4.38
N PHE A 390 10.52 16.54 4.21
CA PHE A 390 10.50 15.87 2.92
C PHE A 390 9.06 15.60 2.45
N VAL A 391 8.22 15.04 3.33
CA VAL A 391 6.81 14.78 3.07
C VAL A 391 6.05 16.10 2.82
N GLN A 392 6.34 17.14 3.62
CA GLN A 392 5.80 18.48 3.41
C GLN A 392 6.20 19.06 2.05
N GLY A 393 7.46 18.91 1.65
CA GLY A 393 7.99 19.40 0.37
C GLY A 393 7.37 18.71 -0.86
N LEU A 394 6.78 17.52 -0.68
CA LEU A 394 6.06 16.79 -1.72
C LEU A 394 4.56 17.13 -1.78
N GLY A 395 4.08 18.03 -0.92
CA GLY A 395 2.68 18.48 -0.91
C GLY A 395 1.72 17.63 -0.07
N TYR A 396 2.22 16.64 0.67
CA TYR A 396 1.38 15.89 1.61
C TYR A 396 0.89 16.78 2.76
N ARG A 397 -0.34 16.54 3.21
CA ARG A 397 -1.00 17.38 4.22
C ARG A 397 -1.19 16.70 5.56
N TYR A 398 -1.40 15.38 5.58
CA TYR A 398 -1.71 14.63 6.79
C TYR A 398 -0.63 13.59 7.06
N THR A 399 -0.22 13.49 8.32
CA THR A 399 0.81 12.55 8.77
C THR A 399 0.44 11.88 10.08
N GLN A 400 1.00 10.71 10.27
CA GLN A 400 0.97 9.94 11.51
C GLN A 400 2.37 9.37 11.77
N GLY A 401 2.89 9.50 12.98
CA GLY A 401 4.22 8.98 13.28
C GLY A 401 4.82 9.51 14.57
N PHE A 402 5.94 8.89 14.98
CA PHE A 402 6.58 9.15 16.27
C PHE A 402 7.19 10.54 16.40
N TYR A 403 7.45 11.23 15.27
CA TYR A 403 7.87 12.62 15.27
C TYR A 403 6.86 13.51 16.00
N TYR A 404 5.56 13.28 15.78
CA TYR A 404 4.48 14.00 16.45
C TYR A 404 4.09 13.31 17.76
N TYR A 405 3.61 12.08 17.65
CA TYR A 405 3.06 11.33 18.79
C TYR A 405 3.31 9.84 18.62
N LYS A 406 3.86 9.22 19.67
CA LYS A 406 3.78 7.77 19.86
C LYS A 406 2.34 7.39 20.26
N PRO A 407 1.91 6.13 20.10
CA PRO A 407 0.64 5.67 20.66
C PRO A 407 0.52 6.03 22.15
N LEU A 408 -0.57 6.69 22.52
CA LEU A 408 -0.80 7.25 23.85
C LEU A 408 -1.93 6.50 24.57
N PRO A 409 -1.82 6.29 25.89
CA PRO A 409 -2.96 5.92 26.71
C PRO A 409 -4.03 7.02 26.67
N ILE A 410 -5.29 6.62 26.79
CA ILE A 410 -6.45 7.52 26.73
C ILE A 410 -6.35 8.74 27.66
N PRO A 411 -5.95 8.62 28.95
CA PRO A 411 -5.85 9.79 29.81
C PRO A 411 -4.89 10.87 29.28
N LYS A 412 -3.78 10.47 28.65
CA LYS A 412 -2.83 11.42 28.03
C LYS A 412 -3.40 12.05 26.76
N PHE A 413 -4.23 11.31 26.03
CA PHE A 413 -4.89 11.85 24.84
C PHE A 413 -5.96 12.87 25.21
N GLU A 414 -6.73 12.61 26.27
CA GLU A 414 -7.72 13.56 26.82
C GLU A 414 -7.08 14.90 27.24
N GLU A 415 -5.88 14.85 27.85
CA GLU A 415 -5.09 16.05 28.15
C GLU A 415 -4.74 16.85 26.89
N LEU A 416 -4.40 16.18 25.78
CA LEU A 416 -4.11 16.84 24.50
C LEU A 416 -5.36 17.44 23.86
N LEU A 417 -6.48 16.72 23.90
CA LEU A 417 -7.77 17.18 23.35
C LEU A 417 -8.42 18.30 24.17
N SER A 418 -7.94 18.55 25.38
CA SER A 418 -8.42 19.67 26.20
C SER A 418 -7.99 21.04 25.66
N ASP A 419 -6.93 21.12 24.87
CA ASP A 419 -6.51 22.37 24.20
C ASP A 419 -7.10 22.47 22.79
N HIS A 420 -8.23 23.18 22.65
CA HIS A 420 -8.92 23.38 21.38
C HIS A 420 -8.05 23.97 20.26
N ARG A 421 -6.93 24.65 20.58
CA ARG A 421 -6.03 25.20 19.56
C ARG A 421 -5.22 24.12 18.85
N ARG A 422 -5.11 22.92 19.45
CA ARG A 422 -4.38 21.78 18.92
C ARG A 422 -5.23 20.86 18.06
N ILE A 423 -6.50 21.19 17.83
CA ILE A 423 -7.47 20.28 17.21
C ILE A 423 -8.09 20.93 15.98
N ASP A 424 -8.24 20.14 14.93
CA ASP A 424 -9.05 20.47 13.76
C ASP A 424 -10.22 19.47 13.65
N THR A 425 -11.43 19.96 13.93
CA THR A 425 -12.65 19.14 13.89
C THR A 425 -13.18 18.93 12.47
N GLN A 426 -12.57 19.53 11.44
CA GLN A 426 -12.96 19.28 10.04
C GLN A 426 -12.51 17.89 9.56
N GLY A 427 -11.56 17.26 10.27
CA GLY A 427 -11.05 15.95 9.94
C GLY A 427 -10.14 15.94 8.71
N ILE A 428 -10.01 14.77 8.08
CA ILE A 428 -9.23 14.59 6.86
C ILE A 428 -10.12 14.98 5.68
N VAL A 429 -9.82 16.12 5.05
CA VAL A 429 -10.58 16.65 3.92
C VAL A 429 -9.68 16.81 2.70
N TYR A 430 -10.20 16.45 1.52
CA TYR A 430 -9.64 16.86 0.23
C TYR A 430 -10.01 18.33 -0.04
N LYS A 431 -9.11 19.27 0.27
CA LYS A 431 -9.28 20.71 0.00
C LYS A 431 -8.12 21.23 -0.85
N GLN A 432 -8.36 21.39 -2.15
CA GLN A 432 -7.47 22.10 -3.08
C GLN A 432 -7.60 23.61 -2.91
N VAL A 433 -6.53 24.25 -2.45
CA VAL A 433 -5.94 25.35 -3.22
C VAL A 433 -4.45 25.07 -3.22
N GLU A 434 -4.02 24.27 -4.19
CA GLU A 434 -2.59 23.99 -4.39
C GLU A 434 -1.95 25.19 -5.13
N PRO A 435 -0.75 25.62 -4.71
CA PRO A 435 0.06 26.50 -5.53
C PRO A 435 0.49 25.74 -6.79
N MET A 436 -0.07 26.09 -7.95
CA MET A 436 0.33 25.51 -9.22
C MET A 436 1.72 26.03 -9.62
N HIS A 437 2.69 25.14 -9.84
CA HIS A 437 4.01 25.53 -10.34
C HIS A 437 4.00 25.57 -11.88
N ILE A 438 4.24 26.75 -12.46
CA ILE A 438 4.22 26.96 -13.93
C ILE A 438 5.13 25.98 -14.70
N ARG A 439 6.19 25.47 -14.07
CA ARG A 439 7.10 24.50 -14.67
C ARG A 439 6.43 23.15 -14.98
N GLU A 440 5.44 22.74 -14.19
CA GLU A 440 4.64 21.54 -14.44
C GLU A 440 3.85 21.65 -15.74
N PHE A 441 3.44 22.86 -16.11
CA PHE A 441 2.73 23.16 -17.35
C PHE A 441 3.63 22.99 -18.60
N ILE A 442 4.95 23.13 -18.44
CA ILE A 442 5.93 23.13 -19.54
C ILE A 442 6.62 21.77 -19.71
N ASP A 443 6.92 21.09 -18.60
CA ASP A 443 7.71 19.85 -18.61
C ASP A 443 6.84 18.59 -18.80
N SER A 444 5.51 18.68 -18.67
CA SER A 444 4.59 17.54 -18.81
C SER A 444 3.88 17.52 -20.17
N ASN A 445 3.83 16.37 -20.84
CA ASN A 445 3.02 16.13 -22.05
C ASN A 445 1.49 16.21 -21.79
N PHE A 446 1.05 16.78 -20.66
CA PHE A 446 -0.35 16.87 -20.25
C PHE A 446 -1.14 17.92 -21.04
N VAL A 447 -0.46 18.93 -21.58
CA VAL A 447 -1.09 20.07 -22.24
C VAL A 447 -0.67 20.08 -23.71
N SER A 448 -1.64 20.23 -24.62
CA SER A 448 -1.33 20.35 -26.06
C SER A 448 -0.67 21.70 -26.37
N ASP A 449 0.17 21.73 -27.41
CA ASP A 449 0.80 22.98 -27.90
C ASP A 449 -0.23 24.09 -28.17
N SER A 450 -1.45 23.74 -28.60
CA SER A 450 -2.54 24.71 -28.81
C SER A 450 -3.05 25.32 -27.50
N MET A 451 -3.15 24.54 -26.42
CA MET A 451 -3.53 25.05 -25.11
C MET A 451 -2.42 25.92 -24.52
N LEU A 452 -1.15 25.49 -24.64
CA LEU A 452 0.01 26.29 -24.23
C LEU A 452 0.06 27.64 -24.96
N ASN A 453 -0.19 27.64 -26.28
CA ASN A 453 -0.25 28.87 -27.07
C ASN A 453 -1.38 29.80 -26.59
N ASN A 454 -2.56 29.27 -26.25
CA ASN A 454 -3.66 30.07 -25.72
C ASN A 454 -3.38 30.65 -24.33
N VAL A 455 -2.64 29.91 -23.49
CA VAL A 455 -2.29 30.35 -22.13
C VAL A 455 -1.20 31.43 -22.15
N LEU A 456 -0.17 31.25 -22.99
CA LEU A 456 0.93 32.22 -23.09
C LEU A 456 0.51 33.53 -23.78
N GLY A 457 -0.54 33.49 -24.61
CA GLY A 457 -0.95 34.62 -25.45
C GLY A 457 0.11 34.99 -26.50
N PRO A 458 -0.01 36.14 -27.17
CA PRO A 458 0.99 36.61 -28.13
C PRO A 458 2.38 36.81 -27.52
N VAL A 459 3.39 36.12 -28.05
CA VAL A 459 4.78 36.13 -27.54
C VAL A 459 5.80 36.40 -28.66
N VAL A 460 6.83 37.19 -28.32
CA VAL A 460 7.97 37.51 -29.19
C VAL A 460 9.28 37.34 -28.42
N PHE A 461 10.23 36.64 -29.01
CA PHE A 461 11.62 36.56 -28.56
C PHE A 461 12.50 37.39 -29.46
N PHE A 462 13.41 38.17 -28.88
CA PHE A 462 14.35 38.97 -29.65
C PHE A 462 15.73 39.06 -28.99
N GLU A 463 16.72 39.33 -29.83
CA GLU A 463 18.12 39.55 -29.50
C GLU A 463 18.48 41.03 -29.75
N VAL A 464 19.17 41.65 -28.80
CA VAL A 464 19.57 43.06 -28.88
C VAL A 464 21.09 43.20 -28.80
N GLN A 465 21.69 43.89 -29.77
CA GLN A 465 23.11 44.24 -29.78
C GLN A 465 23.30 45.66 -30.33
N SER A 466 23.98 46.53 -29.58
CA SER A 466 24.31 47.90 -30.00
C SER A 466 23.12 48.69 -30.57
N GLY A 467 21.95 48.57 -29.93
CA GLY A 467 20.70 49.23 -30.34
C GLY A 467 19.97 48.58 -31.54
N LYS A 468 20.51 47.50 -32.11
CA LYS A 468 19.82 46.70 -33.14
C LYS A 468 19.05 45.58 -32.47
N ILE A 469 17.76 45.47 -32.80
CA ILE A 469 16.88 44.40 -32.32
C ILE A 469 16.61 43.43 -33.46
N LYS A 470 16.77 42.13 -33.18
CA LYS A 470 16.51 41.04 -34.10
C LYS A 470 15.50 40.08 -33.48
N VAL A 471 14.33 39.95 -34.08
CA VAL A 471 13.34 38.95 -33.66
C VAL A 471 13.84 37.55 -34.02
N THR A 472 13.89 36.65 -33.04
CA THR A 472 14.37 35.27 -33.20
C THR A 472 13.23 34.27 -33.33
N ARG A 473 12.16 34.43 -32.55
CA ARG A 473 10.98 33.53 -32.52
C ARG A 473 9.72 34.28 -32.15
N VAL A 474 8.58 33.82 -32.67
CA VAL A 474 7.23 34.28 -32.30
C VAL A 474 6.29 33.07 -32.29
N ASN A 475 5.17 33.16 -31.58
CA ASN A 475 4.14 32.11 -31.59
C ASN A 475 2.94 32.44 -32.50
N GLU A 476 2.04 31.48 -32.72
CA GLU A 476 0.89 31.65 -33.62
C GLU A 476 -0.08 32.76 -33.16
N GLN A 477 -0.25 32.94 -31.86
CA GLN A 477 -1.10 33.99 -31.29
C GLN A 477 -0.61 35.39 -31.66
N TYR A 478 0.71 35.59 -31.76
CA TYR A 478 1.26 36.86 -32.25
C TYR A 478 0.84 37.16 -33.69
N PHE A 479 0.89 36.18 -34.59
CA PHE A 479 0.45 36.38 -35.99
C PHE A 479 -1.04 36.71 -36.09
N GLN A 480 -1.88 36.04 -35.30
CA GLN A 480 -3.31 36.32 -35.23
C GLN A 480 -3.57 37.76 -34.76
N MET A 481 -2.87 38.20 -33.71
CA MET A 481 -2.98 39.56 -33.16
C MET A 481 -2.67 40.63 -34.22
N ILE A 482 -1.58 40.45 -34.98
CA ILE A 482 -1.20 41.40 -36.04
C ILE A 482 -1.93 41.18 -37.37
N GLY A 483 -2.81 40.18 -37.48
CA GLY A 483 -3.57 39.87 -38.70
C GLY A 483 -2.72 39.44 -39.89
N ALA A 484 -1.56 38.82 -39.66
CA ALA A 484 -0.70 38.29 -40.71
C ALA A 484 -0.96 36.79 -40.88
N GLU A 485 -1.17 36.32 -42.11
CA GLU A 485 -1.61 34.94 -42.31
C GLU A 485 -0.50 33.89 -42.10
N HIS A 486 0.77 34.07 -42.48
CA HIS A 486 1.86 33.11 -42.22
C HIS A 486 3.26 33.77 -42.33
N PHE A 487 4.31 33.06 -41.86
CA PHE A 487 5.74 33.43 -41.93
C PHE A 487 6.13 34.04 -43.30
N LYS A 488 6.35 35.35 -43.37
CA LYS A 488 7.13 35.97 -44.46
C LYS A 488 8.62 35.90 -44.10
N GLU A 489 9.48 35.65 -45.08
CA GLU A 489 10.93 35.34 -44.91
C GLU A 489 11.77 36.39 -44.14
N ASP A 490 11.23 37.57 -43.81
CA ASP A 490 11.99 38.66 -43.18
C ASP A 490 11.32 39.21 -41.89
N ILE A 491 10.86 38.33 -40.99
CA ILE A 491 10.36 38.68 -39.62
C ILE A 491 11.34 39.59 -38.86
N GLN A 492 12.63 39.49 -39.16
CA GLN A 492 13.71 40.23 -38.50
C GLN A 492 13.61 41.76 -38.65
N LYS A 493 12.92 42.29 -39.67
CA LYS A 493 12.79 43.74 -39.91
C LYS A 493 11.49 44.38 -39.44
N GLU A 494 10.49 43.59 -39.02
CA GLU A 494 9.12 44.11 -38.91
C GLU A 494 8.66 44.55 -37.51
N PHE A 495 9.17 43.98 -36.40
CA PHE A 495 8.61 44.30 -35.06
C PHE A 495 8.83 45.77 -34.65
N LEU A 496 10.07 46.27 -34.72
CA LEU A 496 10.36 47.69 -34.48
C LEU A 496 9.72 48.62 -35.51
N ALA A 497 9.56 48.17 -36.75
CA ALA A 497 8.90 48.95 -37.80
C ALA A 497 7.41 49.16 -37.50
N ARG A 498 6.79 48.22 -36.78
CA ARG A 498 5.39 48.30 -36.34
C ARG A 498 5.20 49.17 -35.10
N ILE A 499 6.26 49.48 -34.34
CA ILE A 499 6.18 50.48 -33.26
C ILE A 499 6.34 51.88 -33.87
N PRO A 500 5.39 52.82 -33.64
CA PRO A 500 5.52 54.21 -34.08
C PRO A 500 6.84 54.83 -33.66
N ALA A 501 7.45 55.63 -34.53
CA ALA A 501 8.79 56.19 -34.29
C ALA A 501 8.89 57.00 -32.97
N GLU A 502 7.79 57.65 -32.59
CA GLU A 502 7.61 58.42 -31.36
C GLU A 502 7.60 57.57 -30.07
N GLU A 503 7.25 56.28 -30.16
CA GLU A 503 7.17 55.36 -29.00
C GLU A 503 8.38 54.42 -28.88
N ARG A 504 9.30 54.45 -29.86
CA ARG A 504 10.50 53.57 -29.86
C ARG A 504 11.45 53.86 -28.70
N SER A 505 11.55 55.11 -28.26
CA SER A 505 12.37 55.46 -27.09
C SER A 505 11.82 54.82 -25.82
N GLN A 506 10.50 54.80 -25.65
CA GLN A 506 9.83 54.16 -24.52
C GLN A 506 10.06 52.65 -24.53
N PHE A 507 9.97 52.00 -25.69
CA PHE A 507 10.28 50.57 -25.79
C PHE A 507 11.74 50.25 -25.45
N ASN A 508 12.69 51.08 -25.89
CA ASN A 508 14.11 50.90 -25.53
C ASN A 508 14.35 51.10 -24.03
N GLU A 509 13.67 52.05 -23.40
CA GLU A 509 13.72 52.23 -21.94
C GLU A 509 13.18 50.99 -21.21
N MET A 510 12.10 50.37 -21.71
CA MET A 510 11.60 49.09 -21.17
C MET A 510 12.64 47.96 -21.28
N LEU A 511 13.40 47.91 -22.38
CA LEU A 511 14.49 46.93 -22.54
C LEU A 511 15.58 47.11 -21.49
N GLU A 512 16.05 48.34 -21.31
CA GLU A 512 17.06 48.67 -20.31
C GLU A 512 16.56 48.39 -18.89
N ASN A 513 15.31 48.75 -18.58
CA ASN A 513 14.69 48.48 -17.29
C ASN A 513 14.51 46.99 -17.02
N SER A 514 14.16 46.19 -18.03
CA SER A 514 14.04 44.73 -17.90
C SER A 514 15.40 44.04 -17.70
N PHE A 515 16.48 44.62 -18.26
CA PHE A 515 17.85 44.15 -18.04
C PHE A 515 18.32 44.43 -16.61
N LEU A 516 17.98 45.60 -16.07
CA LEU A 516 18.29 45.94 -14.68
C LEU A 516 17.44 45.15 -13.66
N ASN A 517 16.24 44.72 -14.07
CA ASN A 517 15.29 43.99 -13.22
C ASN A 517 14.87 42.64 -13.86
N PRO A 518 15.77 41.65 -13.94
CA PRO A 518 15.54 40.41 -14.69
C PRO A 518 14.40 39.53 -14.14
N VAL A 519 14.07 39.65 -12.85
CA VAL A 519 13.01 38.84 -12.21
C VAL A 519 11.62 39.44 -12.45
N SER A 520 11.46 40.75 -12.27
CA SER A 520 10.16 41.41 -12.44
C SER A 520 9.89 41.82 -13.88
N GLY A 521 10.93 41.92 -14.71
CA GLY A 521 10.85 42.50 -16.04
C GLY A 521 10.52 44.00 -16.00
N ALA A 522 10.08 44.50 -17.14
CA ALA A 522 9.51 45.85 -17.31
C ALA A 522 8.23 45.76 -18.15
N ASP A 523 7.30 46.68 -17.93
CA ASP A 523 6.01 46.66 -18.61
C ASP A 523 5.50 48.06 -18.97
N GLY A 524 4.57 48.13 -19.93
CA GLY A 524 4.05 49.39 -20.43
C GLY A 524 3.04 49.23 -21.55
N MET A 525 2.32 50.31 -21.86
CA MET A 525 1.41 50.37 -23.01
C MET A 525 2.13 50.95 -24.21
N LEU A 526 2.00 50.30 -25.36
CA LEU A 526 2.56 50.72 -26.64
C LEU A 526 1.57 50.46 -27.77
N HIS A 527 1.71 51.18 -28.88
CA HIS A 527 0.94 50.95 -30.10
C HIS A 527 1.71 50.09 -31.10
N LEU A 528 1.04 49.09 -31.68
CA LEU A 528 1.54 48.31 -32.80
C LEU A 528 0.73 48.63 -34.07
N LEU A 529 1.42 48.88 -35.18
CA LEU A 529 0.81 49.11 -36.48
C LEU A 529 0.44 47.77 -37.13
N ARG A 530 -0.86 47.57 -37.39
CA ARG A 530 -1.38 46.44 -38.18
C ARG A 530 -1.26 46.72 -39.67
N THR A 531 -1.58 47.95 -40.06
CA THR A 531 -1.37 48.56 -41.39
C THR A 531 -0.89 50.01 -41.23
N GLU A 532 -0.64 50.76 -42.31
CA GLU A 532 -0.21 52.18 -42.22
C GLU A 532 -1.21 53.08 -41.47
N THR A 533 -2.47 52.67 -41.33
CA THR A 533 -3.56 53.48 -40.73
C THR A 533 -4.23 52.81 -39.52
N ASP A 534 -3.96 51.54 -39.26
CA ASP A 534 -4.60 50.76 -38.19
C ASP A 534 -3.61 50.52 -37.04
N LYS A 535 -3.92 51.06 -35.86
CA LYS A 535 -3.11 50.98 -34.64
C LYS A 535 -3.80 50.07 -33.61
N LEU A 536 -3.05 49.12 -33.10
CA LEU A 536 -3.43 48.22 -32.00
C LEU A 536 -2.84 48.78 -30.70
N THR A 537 -3.64 48.93 -29.64
CA THR A 537 -3.11 49.27 -28.31
C THR A 537 -2.75 47.98 -27.59
N VAL A 538 -1.48 47.84 -27.21
CA VAL A 538 -0.95 46.59 -26.65
C VAL A 538 -0.28 46.87 -25.31
N TYR A 539 -0.64 46.08 -24.31
CA TYR A 539 0.12 46.01 -23.08
C TYR A 539 1.28 45.03 -23.25
N ILE A 540 2.49 45.51 -23.02
CA ILE A 540 3.73 44.80 -23.29
C ILE A 540 4.44 44.53 -21.98
N LYS A 541 4.82 43.27 -21.74
CA LYS A 541 5.72 42.85 -20.65
C LYS A 541 6.99 42.26 -21.23
N VAL A 542 8.14 42.79 -20.80
CA VAL A 542 9.47 42.44 -21.31
C VAL A 542 10.33 41.88 -20.19
N PHE A 543 10.98 40.75 -20.45
CA PHE A 543 11.84 40.05 -19.50
C PHE A 543 13.19 39.77 -20.15
N TYR A 544 14.27 40.13 -19.45
CA TYR A 544 15.62 39.72 -19.85
C TYR A 544 15.84 38.25 -19.50
N MET A 545 16.40 37.49 -20.45
CA MET A 545 16.66 36.07 -20.27
C MET A 545 18.13 35.79 -19.99
N GLN A 546 19.01 36.11 -20.94
CA GLN A 546 20.44 35.81 -20.89
C GLN A 546 21.23 36.65 -21.90
N GLU A 547 22.55 36.67 -21.78
CA GLU A 547 23.46 37.30 -22.73
C GLU A 547 24.41 36.26 -23.32
N LYS A 548 24.54 36.24 -24.65
CA LYS A 548 25.38 35.30 -25.39
C LYS A 548 26.10 36.03 -26.51
N GLU A 549 27.44 35.97 -26.52
CA GLU A 549 28.28 36.55 -27.59
C GLU A 549 27.94 38.03 -27.92
N ASP A 550 27.80 38.87 -26.88
CA ASP A 550 27.40 40.29 -26.97
C ASP A 550 25.98 40.55 -27.52
N TRP A 551 25.12 39.52 -27.54
CA TRP A 551 23.68 39.65 -27.79
C TRP A 551 22.88 39.39 -26.52
N ARG A 552 22.00 40.32 -26.17
CA ARG A 552 21.07 40.18 -25.05
C ARG A 552 19.74 39.61 -25.53
N GLN A 553 19.32 38.49 -24.95
CA GLN A 553 18.07 37.81 -25.27
C GLN A 553 16.96 38.25 -24.33
N TYR A 554 15.79 38.53 -24.90
CA TYR A 554 14.60 38.93 -24.15
C TYR A 554 13.38 38.13 -24.61
N TYR A 555 12.46 37.97 -23.68
CA TYR A 555 11.12 37.44 -23.87
C TYR A 555 10.11 38.58 -23.70
N CYS A 556 9.15 38.66 -24.62
CA CYS A 556 8.12 39.68 -24.60
C CYS A 556 6.74 39.05 -24.75
N SER A 557 5.86 39.34 -23.80
CA SER A 557 4.45 38.96 -23.83
C SER A 557 3.61 40.20 -24.15
N LEU A 558 2.65 40.02 -25.05
CA LEU A 558 1.84 41.08 -25.63
C LEU A 558 0.37 40.76 -25.39
N MET A 559 -0.40 41.74 -24.94
CA MET A 559 -1.84 41.62 -24.74
C MET A 559 -2.56 42.73 -25.47
N ASP A 560 -3.45 42.37 -26.40
CA ASP A 560 -4.28 43.33 -27.13
C ASP A 560 -5.33 43.95 -26.20
N MET A 561 -5.23 45.26 -26.00
CA MET A 561 -6.11 46.05 -25.15
C MET A 561 -7.12 46.89 -25.95
N THR A 562 -7.12 46.78 -27.28
CA THR A 562 -7.92 47.62 -28.19
C THR A 562 -9.44 47.45 -28.02
N LYS A 563 -9.89 46.35 -27.42
CA LYS A 563 -11.32 46.09 -27.13
C LYS A 563 -11.72 46.37 -25.68
N ILE A 564 -10.76 46.67 -24.80
CA ILE A 564 -10.94 46.81 -23.35
C ILE A 564 -10.89 48.29 -22.94
N LEU A 565 -10.27 49.13 -23.77
CA LEU A 565 -10.26 50.59 -23.74
C LEU A 565 -11.26 51.13 -24.77
#